data_AF-A0A5B0EPV6-F1
#
_entry.id   AF-A0A5B0EPV6-F1
#
_cell.length_a   1.000
_cell.length_b   1.000
_cell.length_c   1.000
_cell.angle_alpha   90.00
_cell.angle_beta   90.00
_cell.angle_gamma   90.00
#
_symmetry.space_group_name_H-M   'P 1'
#
loop_
_entity.id
_entity.type
_entity.pdbx_description
1 polymer ?
#
loop_
_entity_poly.entity_id
_entity_poly.type
_entity_poly.pdbx_seq_one_letter_code
_entity_poly.pdbx_strand_id
1 'polypeptide(L)' 'MSKTIPGVPESVTREQWLSFFTAAGITPELTKSLRFEPEGIYATVFEAGPEGRRIVTDSNGYAKHEIFIPINDETPSGV' A
#
# COMPACT_ATOMS: atom_id res chain seq x y z
N MET A 1 10.13 23.29 5.40
CA MET A 1 8.99 23.62 4.52
C MET A 1 8.44 22.33 3.95
N SER A 2 7.24 21.94 4.40
CA SER A 2 6.56 20.72 3.94
C SER A 2 6.13 20.91 2.49
N LYS A 3 6.61 20.04 1.59
CA LYS A 3 6.07 19.96 0.24
C LYS A 3 4.66 19.37 0.35
N THR A 4 3.65 20.19 0.16
CA THR A 4 2.26 19.76 0.03
C THR A 4 2.15 18.81 -1.16
N ILE A 5 1.54 17.64 -0.94
CA ILE A 5 1.32 16.64 -1.99
C ILE A 5 0.00 16.98 -2.67
N PRO A 6 -0.04 17.29 -3.98
CA PRO A 6 -1.28 17.61 -4.67
C PRO A 6 -2.29 16.46 -4.57
N GLY A 7 -3.50 16.74 -4.09
CA GLY A 7 -4.57 15.74 -3.92
C GLY A 7 -4.70 15.14 -2.51
N VAL A 8 -3.79 15.48 -1.59
CA VAL A 8 -3.92 15.15 -0.16
C VAL A 8 -4.57 16.37 0.53
N PRO A 9 -5.65 16.20 1.32
CA PRO A 9 -6.22 17.31 2.10
C PRO A 9 -5.13 18.00 2.91
N GLU A 10 -5.15 19.32 3.04
CA GLU A 10 -4.13 20.07 3.81
C GLU A 10 -4.02 19.60 5.27
N SER A 11 -5.00 18.84 5.77
CA SER A 11 -5.01 18.23 7.10
C SER A 11 -4.15 16.97 7.26
N VAL A 12 -3.68 16.35 6.18
CA VAL A 12 -2.84 15.15 6.25
C VAL A 12 -1.42 15.50 5.84
N THR A 13 -0.53 15.56 6.82
CA THR A 13 0.90 15.79 6.56
C THR A 13 1.53 14.60 5.86
N ARG A 14 2.67 14.81 5.18
CA ARG A 14 3.45 13.72 4.59
C ARG A 14 3.81 12.65 5.64
N GLU A 15 4.09 13.05 6.87
CA GLU A 15 4.44 12.13 7.95
C GLU A 15 3.24 11.26 8.35
N GLN A 16 2.07 11.87 8.49
CA GLN A 16 0.81 11.13 8.72
C GLN A 16 0.50 10.21 7.55
N TRP A 17 0.71 10.67 6.31
CA TRP A 17 0.52 9.86 5.12
C TRP A 17 1.41 8.61 5.13
N LEU A 18 2.71 8.78 5.41
CA LEU A 18 3.67 7.67 5.50
C LEU A 18 3.35 6.72 6.66
N SER A 19 2.79 7.24 7.77
CA SER A 19 2.42 6.42 8.92
C SER A 19 1.38 5.36 8.58
N PHE A 20 0.48 5.62 7.63
CA PHE A 20 -0.50 4.64 7.17
C PHE A 20 0.15 3.45 6.46
N PHE A 21 1.17 3.68 5.64
CA PHE A 21 1.91 2.61 4.96
C PHE A 21 2.67 1.75 5.98
N THR A 22 3.33 2.40 6.95
CA THR A 22 4.02 1.71 8.05
C THR A 22 3.04 0.87 8.88
N ALA A 23 1.88 1.41 9.23
CA ALA A 23 0.86 0.69 10.00
C ALA A 23 0.29 -0.51 9.25
N ALA A 24 0.15 -0.41 7.93
CA ALA A 24 -0.26 -1.50 7.06
C ALA A 24 0.88 -2.49 6.70
N GLY A 25 2.09 -2.29 7.22
CA GLY A 25 3.23 -3.19 6.97
C GLY A 25 3.74 -3.19 5.52
N ILE A 26 3.44 -2.14 4.75
CA ILE A 26 3.74 -2.05 3.31
C ILE A 26 4.70 -0.89 3.05
N THR A 27 5.63 -1.11 2.12
CA THR A 27 6.63 -0.09 1.75
C THR A 27 6.02 0.92 0.76
N PRO A 28 6.01 2.24 1.06
CA PRO A 28 5.45 3.25 0.17
C PRO A 28 6.06 3.23 -1.24
N GLU A 29 7.36 2.95 -1.34
CA GLU A 29 8.11 2.93 -2.60
C GLU A 29 7.69 1.79 -3.53
N LEU A 30 7.12 0.72 -2.98
CA LEU A 30 6.61 -0.42 -3.74
C LEU A 30 5.08 -0.40 -3.82
N THR A 31 4.43 0.61 -3.26
CA THR A 31 2.97 0.71 -3.25
C THR A 31 2.50 1.62 -4.38
N LYS A 32 1.64 1.10 -5.25
CA LYS A 32 0.99 1.87 -6.31
C LYS A 32 -0.22 2.63 -5.79
N SER A 33 -1.04 1.97 -4.98
CA SER A 33 -2.28 2.55 -4.43
C SER A 33 -2.67 1.90 -3.12
N LEU A 34 -3.30 2.70 -2.26
CA LEU A 34 -4.03 2.25 -1.08
C LEU A 34 -5.48 2.68 -1.18
N ARG A 35 -6.38 1.79 -0.80
CA ARG A 35 -7.80 2.07 -0.65
C ARG A 35 -8.26 1.61 0.72
N PHE A 36 -8.85 2.53 1.46
CA PHE A 36 -9.41 2.27 2.78
C PHE A 36 -10.90 2.02 2.62
N GLU A 37 -11.37 0.85 3.04
CA GLU A 37 -12.77 0.44 3.03
C GLU A 37 -13.20 0.03 4.45
N PRO A 38 -14.52 -0.01 4.75
CA PRO A 38 -15.00 -0.36 6.10
C PRO A 38 -14.59 -1.76 6.58
N GLU A 39 -14.29 -2.66 5.67
CA GLU A 39 -13.87 -4.05 5.92
C GLU A 39 -12.36 -4.22 6.11
N GLY A 40 -11.56 -3.28 5.59
CA GLY A 40 -10.12 -3.45 5.50
C GLY A 40 -9.43 -2.45 4.59
N ILE A 41 -8.14 -2.70 4.38
CA ILE A 41 -7.28 -1.92 3.48
C ILE A 41 -6.93 -2.80 2.29
N TYR A 42 -7.19 -2.29 1.10
CA TYR A 42 -6.69 -2.85 -0.15
C TYR A 42 -5.42 -2.11 -0.56
N ALA A 43 -4.34 -2.86 -0.74
CA ALA A 43 -3.06 -2.36 -1.20
C ALA A 43 -2.69 -2.98 -2.53
N THR A 44 -2.46 -2.14 -3.55
CA THR A 44 -1.83 -2.61 -4.79
C THR A 44 -0.34 -2.34 -4.70
N VAL A 45 0.46 -3.40 -4.62
CA VAL A 45 1.92 -3.31 -4.53
C VAL A 45 2.56 -3.81 -5.83
N PHE A 46 3.70 -3.24 -6.18
CA PHE A 46 4.56 -3.78 -7.23
C PHE A 46 5.29 -5.01 -6.70
N GLU A 47 5.42 -6.03 -7.53
CA GLU A 47 6.28 -7.16 -7.21
C GLU A 47 7.73 -6.68 -7.13
N ALA A 48 8.41 -7.00 -6.04
CA ALA A 48 9.82 -6.74 -5.87
C ALA A 48 10.60 -8.01 -6.19
N GLY A 49 11.58 -7.89 -7.09
CA GLY A 49 12.56 -8.93 -7.33
C GLY A 49 13.47 -9.11 -6.11
N PRO A 50 14.32 -10.14 -6.12
CA PRO A 50 15.20 -10.49 -4.99
C PRO A 50 16.16 -9.37 -4.56
N GLU A 51 16.40 -8.37 -5.42
CA GLU A 51 17.21 -7.17 -5.11
C GLU A 51 16.39 -5.99 -4.54
N GLY A 52 15.10 -6.19 -4.22
CA GLY A 52 14.20 -5.14 -3.73
C GLY A 52 13.77 -4.13 -4.81
N ARG A 53 14.03 -4.43 -6.09
CA ARG A 53 13.65 -3.59 -7.24
C ARG A 53 12.36 -4.08 -7.88
N ARG A 54 11.53 -3.16 -8.39
CA ARG A 54 10.27 -3.50 -9.06
C ARG A 54 10.51 -4.39 -10.28
N ILE A 55 9.75 -5.48 -10.40
CA ILE A 55 9.82 -6.38 -11.56
C ILE A 55 9.06 -5.74 -12.73
N VAL A 56 9.78 -5.50 -13.82
CA VAL A 56 9.21 -5.07 -15.10
C VAL A 56 8.77 -6.33 -15.85
N THR A 57 7.52 -6.36 -16.31
CA THR A 57 7.02 -7.42 -17.18
C THR A 57 7.31 -7.10 -18.64
N ASP A 58 7.39 -8.15 -19.45
CA ASP A 58 7.86 -8.16 -20.85
C ASP A 58 7.16 -7.15 -21.79
N SER A 59 6.00 -6.61 -21.41
CA SER A 59 5.18 -5.69 -22.21
C SER A 59 5.16 -4.24 -21.70
N ASN A 60 6.27 -3.73 -21.14
CA ASN A 60 6.37 -2.38 -20.51
C ASN A 60 5.49 -2.18 -19.25
N GLY A 61 5.04 -3.28 -18.64
CA GLY A 61 4.26 -3.26 -17.40
C GLY A 61 5.16 -3.45 -16.17
N TYR A 62 4.62 -3.16 -14.99
CA TYR A 62 5.16 -3.70 -13.74
C TYR A 62 4.22 -4.80 -13.26
N ALA A 63 4.78 -5.90 -12.75
CA ALA A 63 4.02 -6.93 -12.05
C ALA A 63 3.43 -6.32 -10.77
N LYS A 64 2.16 -6.65 -10.46
CA LYS A 64 1.44 -6.09 -9.32
C LYS A 64 0.68 -7.17 -8.59
N HIS A 65 0.59 -7.02 -7.28
CA HIS A 65 -0.19 -7.84 -6.38
C HIS A 65 -1.21 -6.97 -5.66
N GLU A 66 -2.41 -7.51 -5.47
CA GLU A 66 -3.42 -6.91 -4.60
C GLU A 66 -3.41 -7.66 -3.27
N ILE A 67 -3.20 -6.92 -2.19
CA ILE A 67 -3.18 -7.41 -0.82
C ILE A 67 -4.41 -6.83 -0.12
N PHE A 68 -5.15 -7.69 0.56
CA PHE A 68 -6.24 -7.28 1.44
C PHE A 68 -5.80 -7.46 2.90
N ILE A 69 -5.89 -6.39 3.68
CA ILE A 69 -5.59 -6.36 5.11
C ILE A 69 -6.90 -6.10 5.85
N PRO A 70 -7.54 -7.11 6.45
CA PRO A 70 -8.82 -6.94 7.11
C PRO A 70 -8.69 -6.11 8.40
N ILE A 71 -9.73 -5.36 8.77
CA ILE A 71 -9.79 -4.64 10.06
C ILE A 71 -10.04 -5.59 11.23
N ASN A 72 -10.76 -6.69 10.99
CA ASN A 72 -11.02 -7.72 11.98
C ASN A 72 -10.19 -8.95 11.65
N ASP A 73 -9.46 -9.46 12.63
CA ASP A 73 -9.08 -10.87 12.65
C ASP A 73 -10.38 -11.68 12.80
N GLU A 74 -11.05 -12.03 11.71
CA GLU A 74 -11.81 -13.27 11.75
C GLU A 74 -10.76 -14.37 11.99
N THR A 75 -10.56 -14.68 13.27
CA THR A 75 -9.92 -15.94 13.67
C THR A 75 -10.67 -17.00 12.88
N PRO A 76 -10.02 -17.83 12.05
CA PRO A 76 -10.70 -18.89 11.35
C PRO A 76 -11.36 -19.75 12.42
N SER A 77 -12.67 -19.55 12.61
CA SER A 77 -13.50 -20.41 13.41
C SER A 77 -13.49 -21.72 12.65
N GLY A 78 -12.88 -22.71 13.28
CA GLY A 78 -12.37 -23.90 12.61
C GLY A 78 -13.37 -24.63 11.74
N VAL A 79 -12.81 -25.34 10.76
CA VAL A 79 -13.39 -26.56 10.19
C VAL A 79 -12.26 -27.56 10.01
#